data_AF-A0A661FYT5-F1
#
_entry.id   AF-A0A661FYT5-F1
#
_cell.length_a   1.000
_cell.length_b   1.000
_cell.length_c   1.000
_cell.angle_alpha   90.00
_cell.angle_beta   90.00
_cell.angle_gamma   90.00
#
_symmetry.space_group_name_H-M   'P 1'
#
loop_
_entity.id
_entity.type
_entity.pdbx_description
1 polymer ?
#
loop_
_entity_poly.entity_id
_entity_poly.type
_entity_poly.pdbx_seq_one_letter_code
_entity_poly.pdbx_strand_id
1 'polypeptide(L)'
;MDSGSRIGTISKEVGGAPINFPIPGMALPGAIFGGITGKYKREVQEFRDALTEVLANAANQPLTNENLALDVFWGIRKVPNLDSKLFAPTTPIPPDTDAILYVSINTVRIDVQENEAILTISAGATLNRVSDGMDIYKTVIHYQETDTLSNWTSNENALFRDYANFARHYLGRELTDDVFARVSLNHELTPEETKTVERIKKNEWQGRTESLSPTLAWNLELLGGDPYGSWADTINASDIYYDVEIYNAHELVYAEERIQESSHALVVELEACQTYRWTVRPTYHIGGEIKTGEWMRVDPVADDETEIAVLKAIIGRNATEAPAYIQDFATLEVKCGRR
;
A
#
# COMPACT_ATOMS: atom_id res chain seq x y z
N MET A 1 -21.21 7.38 -38.53
CA MET A 1 -20.07 8.25 -38.85
C MET A 1 -20.06 9.38 -37.82
N ASP A 2 -18.99 9.39 -37.04
CA ASP A 2 -18.47 10.38 -36.11
C ASP A 2 -19.34 10.91 -34.97
N SER A 3 -19.32 10.18 -33.85
CA SER A 3 -19.44 10.73 -32.50
C SER A 3 -18.05 10.81 -31.87
N GLY A 4 -17.33 11.91 -32.11
CA GLY A 4 -16.10 12.25 -31.40
C GLY A 4 -16.42 12.62 -29.94
N SER A 5 -15.87 11.85 -29.01
CA SER A 5 -15.88 12.12 -27.57
C SER A 5 -15.11 13.41 -27.28
N ARG A 6 -15.83 14.50 -27.10
CA ARG A 6 -15.30 15.68 -26.42
C ARG A 6 -15.27 15.38 -24.93
N ILE A 7 -14.07 15.12 -24.41
CA ILE A 7 -13.75 15.19 -22.99
C ILE A 7 -14.17 16.60 -22.52
N GLY A 8 -15.23 16.68 -21.73
CA GLY A 8 -15.65 17.90 -21.09
C GLY A 8 -14.55 18.35 -20.13
N THR A 9 -14.05 19.57 -20.32
CA THR A 9 -13.19 20.28 -19.38
C THR A 9 -13.84 20.29 -18.00
N ILE A 10 -13.22 19.60 -17.03
CA ILE A 10 -13.56 19.72 -15.62
C ILE A 10 -13.10 21.12 -15.18
N SER A 11 -14.04 22.03 -15.03
CA SER A 11 -13.78 23.37 -14.50
C SER A 11 -13.44 23.24 -13.01
N LYS A 12 -12.19 23.58 -12.68
CA LYS A 12 -11.71 23.73 -11.31
C LYS A 12 -12.31 25.00 -10.70
N GLU A 13 -13.58 24.97 -10.30
CA GLU A 13 -14.10 25.91 -9.31
C GLU A 13 -13.88 25.28 -7.94
N VAL A 14 -12.70 25.54 -7.38
CA VAL A 14 -12.41 25.33 -5.96
C VAL A 14 -13.21 26.37 -5.19
N GLY A 15 -14.50 26.09 -4.98
CA GLY A 15 -15.22 26.64 -3.85
C GLY A 15 -14.63 26.02 -2.60
N GLY A 16 -13.86 26.80 -1.83
CA GLY A 16 -13.31 26.38 -0.56
C GLY A 16 -14.45 26.02 0.40
N ALA A 17 -14.81 24.74 0.43
CA ALA A 17 -15.40 24.17 1.62
C ALA A 17 -14.25 24.01 2.63
N PRO A 18 -14.30 24.67 3.80
CA PRO A 18 -13.40 24.32 4.88
C PRO A 18 -13.79 22.90 5.30
N ILE A 19 -13.09 21.90 4.74
CA ILE A 19 -13.12 20.55 5.27
C ILE A 19 -12.35 20.64 6.57
N ASN A 20 -13.08 20.98 7.63
CA ASN A 20 -12.61 20.86 8.98
C ASN A 20 -12.34 19.37 9.15
N PHE A 21 -11.08 18.95 9.13
CA PHE A 21 -10.71 17.64 9.63
C PHE A 21 -10.89 17.73 11.16
N PRO A 22 -11.94 17.17 11.78
CA PRO A 22 -11.76 16.74 13.15
C PRO A 22 -10.71 15.64 13.04
N ILE A 23 -9.45 15.93 13.34
CA ILE A 23 -8.44 14.89 13.53
C ILE A 23 -9.07 13.93 14.56
N PRO A 24 -9.55 12.73 14.16
CA PRO A 24 -10.31 11.89 15.06
C PRO A 24 -9.31 11.31 16.03
N GLY A 25 -9.31 11.87 17.25
CA GLY A 25 -8.61 11.35 18.42
C GLY A 25 -7.21 10.82 18.14
N MET A 26 -6.21 11.69 18.27
CA MET A 26 -4.88 11.24 18.72
C MET A 26 -5.07 10.66 20.13
N ALA A 27 -5.57 9.42 20.21
CA ALA A 27 -5.89 8.72 21.44
C ALA A 27 -4.59 8.09 21.94
N LEU A 28 -3.78 8.91 22.59
CA LEU A 28 -2.66 8.42 23.37
C LEU A 28 -3.24 7.67 24.58
N PRO A 29 -2.83 6.42 24.85
CA PRO A 29 -3.05 5.82 26.16
C PRO A 29 -2.45 6.74 27.21
N GLY A 30 -3.31 7.40 28.00
CA GLY A 30 -2.88 8.14 29.15
C GLY A 30 -2.42 7.15 30.22
N ALA A 31 -1.15 6.75 30.22
CA ALA A 31 -0.65 5.90 31.29
C ALA A 31 0.85 6.10 31.56
N ILE A 32 1.12 6.50 32.81
CA ILE A 32 2.33 6.27 33.62
C ILE A 32 3.55 7.19 33.37
N PHE A 33 3.37 8.51 33.54
CA PHE A 33 4.48 9.47 33.73
C PHE A 33 5.02 9.51 35.18
N GLY A 34 5.11 8.36 35.85
CA GLY A 34 5.69 8.24 37.18
C GLY A 34 7.21 8.02 37.11
N GLY A 35 8.00 9.05 36.79
CA GLY A 35 9.47 8.98 36.93
C GLY A 35 10.33 9.55 35.81
N ILE A 36 9.74 10.15 34.77
CA ILE A 36 10.49 10.56 33.58
C ILE A 36 11.15 11.94 33.73
N THR A 37 12.41 12.07 33.29
CA THR A 37 13.20 13.31 33.34
C THR A 37 12.61 14.42 32.46
N GLY A 38 12.86 15.69 32.80
CA GLY A 38 12.31 16.84 32.07
C GLY A 38 12.76 16.94 30.60
N LYS A 39 13.94 16.42 30.27
CA LYS A 39 14.48 16.41 28.90
C LYS A 39 13.62 15.55 27.96
N TYR A 40 13.28 14.34 28.40
CA TYR A 40 12.47 13.42 27.62
C TYR A 40 11.07 13.96 27.34
N LYS A 41 10.41 14.56 28.35
CA LYS A 41 9.08 15.16 28.16
C LYS A 41 9.09 16.25 27.08
N ARG A 42 10.17 17.01 27.01
CA ARG A 42 10.35 18.05 26.00
C ARG A 42 10.54 17.45 24.60
N GLU A 43 11.36 16.42 24.47
CA GLU A 43 11.61 15.73 23.20
C GLU A 43 10.32 15.11 22.62
N VAL A 44 9.51 14.47 23.46
CA VAL A 44 8.20 13.94 23.04
C VAL A 44 7.23 15.06 22.64
N GLN A 45 7.27 16.21 23.32
CA GLN A 45 6.42 17.34 22.95
C GLN A 45 6.85 17.97 21.62
N GLU A 46 8.15 18.21 21.43
CA GLU A 46 8.70 18.73 20.17
C GLU A 46 8.38 17.79 18.99
N PHE A 47 8.50 16.48 19.21
CA PHE A 47 8.08 15.46 18.24
C PHE A 47 6.58 15.56 17.89
N ARG A 48 5.70 15.67 18.89
CA ARG A 48 4.24 15.82 18.68
C ARG A 48 3.88 17.09 17.94
N ASP A 49 4.51 18.21 18.29
CA ASP A 49 4.26 19.51 17.66
C ASP A 49 4.66 19.46 16.18
N ALA A 50 5.83 18.88 15.87
CA ALA A 50 6.31 18.71 14.49
C ALA A 50 5.36 17.86 13.63
N LEU A 51 4.87 16.73 14.16
CA LEU A 51 3.93 15.87 13.42
C LEU A 51 2.55 16.51 13.25
N THR A 52 2.07 17.22 14.27
CA THR A 52 0.81 17.96 14.19
C THR A 52 0.88 19.03 13.11
N GLU A 53 2.01 19.74 12.99
CA GLU A 53 2.22 20.73 11.95
C GLU A 53 2.17 20.11 10.55
N VAL A 54 2.82 18.95 10.34
CA VAL A 54 2.79 18.27 9.03
C VAL A 54 1.36 17.85 8.66
N LEU A 55 0.60 17.28 9.60
CA LEU A 55 -0.78 16.87 9.37
C LEU A 55 -1.74 18.06 9.14
N ALA A 56 -1.48 19.19 9.80
CA ALA A 56 -2.28 20.41 9.64
C ALA A 56 -2.02 21.16 8.33
N ASN A 57 -0.85 20.98 7.71
CA ASN A 57 -0.46 21.71 6.51
C ASN A 57 -1.08 21.11 5.23
N ALA A 58 -2.03 21.82 4.62
CA ALA A 58 -2.75 21.41 3.41
C ALA A 58 -1.88 21.01 2.21
N ALA A 59 -0.66 21.53 2.09
CA ALA A 59 0.27 21.14 1.02
C ALA A 59 0.81 19.72 1.19
N ASN A 60 0.77 19.18 2.41
CA ASN A 60 1.36 17.91 2.83
C ASN A 60 0.30 16.95 3.42
N GLN A 61 -0.94 16.98 2.92
CA GLN A 61 -2.00 16.07 3.39
C GLN A 61 -2.18 14.87 2.43
N PRO A 62 -1.27 13.88 2.39
CA PRO A 62 -1.58 12.64 1.70
C PRO A 62 -2.74 11.92 2.42
N LEU A 63 -2.85 12.04 3.75
CA LEU A 63 -3.82 11.35 4.60
C LEU A 63 -5.15 12.09 4.70
N THR A 64 -5.91 12.12 3.61
CA THR A 64 -7.30 12.59 3.60
C THR A 64 -8.25 11.49 3.17
N ASN A 65 -9.51 11.58 3.60
CA ASN A 65 -10.55 10.66 3.15
C ASN A 65 -10.76 10.75 1.64
N GLU A 66 -10.62 11.95 1.05
CA GLU A 66 -10.73 12.15 -0.39
C GLU A 66 -9.62 11.43 -1.16
N ASN A 67 -8.36 11.56 -0.73
CA ASN A 67 -7.24 10.91 -1.41
C ASN A 67 -7.32 9.38 -1.24
N LEU A 68 -7.68 8.90 -0.05
CA LEU A 68 -7.88 7.47 0.17
C LEU A 68 -9.03 6.92 -0.68
N ALA A 69 -10.16 7.63 -0.76
CA ALA A 69 -11.29 7.23 -1.59
C ALA A 69 -10.94 7.26 -3.08
N LEU A 70 -10.08 8.18 -3.52
CA LEU A 70 -9.57 8.23 -4.88
C LEU A 70 -8.68 7.02 -5.20
N ASP A 71 -7.76 6.66 -4.30
CA ASP A 71 -6.90 5.48 -4.44
C ASP A 71 -7.74 4.19 -4.52
N VAL A 72 -8.74 4.05 -3.63
CA VAL A 72 -9.69 2.92 -3.66
C VAL A 72 -10.52 2.93 -4.95
N PHE A 73 -11.03 4.09 -5.38
CA PHE A 73 -11.82 4.19 -6.62
C PHE A 73 -11.02 3.73 -7.85
N TRP A 74 -9.76 4.15 -7.98
CA TRP A 74 -8.92 3.73 -9.08
C TRP A 74 -8.57 2.24 -9.03
N GLY A 75 -8.43 1.66 -7.84
CA GLY A 75 -8.33 0.22 -7.66
C GLY A 75 -9.60 -0.50 -8.13
N ILE A 76 -10.77 -0.08 -7.65
CA ILE A 76 -12.08 -0.68 -7.98
C ILE A 76 -12.35 -0.62 -9.48
N ARG A 77 -11.98 0.47 -10.16
CA ARG A 77 -12.17 0.62 -11.61
C ARG A 77 -11.43 -0.45 -12.43
N LYS A 78 -10.44 -1.13 -11.84
CA LYS A 78 -9.70 -2.23 -12.47
C LYS A 78 -10.42 -3.58 -12.29
N VAL A 79 -11.36 -3.68 -11.34
CA VAL A 79 -12.16 -4.89 -11.11
C VAL A 79 -13.16 -5.05 -12.26
N PRO A 80 -13.15 -6.18 -12.99
CA PRO A 80 -14.07 -6.38 -14.08
C PRO A 80 -15.52 -6.44 -13.63
N ASN A 81 -16.42 -6.07 -14.53
CA ASN A 81 -17.86 -6.15 -14.34
C ASN A 81 -18.40 -5.30 -13.17
N LEU A 82 -17.60 -4.38 -12.64
CA LEU A 82 -18.00 -3.44 -11.60
C LEU A 82 -18.04 -2.02 -12.18
N ASP A 83 -19.23 -1.44 -12.31
CA ASP A 83 -19.37 -0.01 -12.63
C ASP A 83 -19.24 0.80 -11.34
N SER A 84 -18.21 1.66 -11.28
CA SER A 84 -17.89 2.45 -10.10
C SER A 84 -17.93 3.94 -10.40
N LYS A 85 -18.46 4.70 -9.45
CA LYS A 85 -18.53 6.16 -9.49
C LYS A 85 -18.13 6.70 -8.12
N LEU A 86 -17.29 7.73 -8.11
CA LEU A 86 -16.91 8.45 -6.90
C LEU A 86 -17.84 9.64 -6.71
N PHE A 87 -18.48 9.72 -5.54
CA PHE A 87 -19.44 10.77 -5.22
C PHE A 87 -18.94 11.64 -4.08
N ALA A 88 -19.13 12.95 -4.20
CA ALA A 88 -19.00 13.84 -3.05
C ALA A 88 -20.15 13.57 -2.06
N PRO A 89 -19.98 13.76 -0.74
CA PRO A 89 -20.96 13.42 0.29
C PRO A 89 -22.37 14.02 0.08
N THR A 90 -22.47 15.15 -0.60
CA THR A 90 -23.74 15.86 -0.86
C THR A 90 -24.40 15.47 -2.18
N THR A 91 -23.77 14.59 -2.98
CA THR A 91 -24.29 14.20 -4.28
C THR A 91 -25.45 13.23 -4.09
N PRO A 92 -26.62 13.47 -4.72
CA PRO A 92 -27.71 12.50 -4.70
C PRO A 92 -27.26 11.15 -5.29
N ILE A 93 -27.57 10.07 -4.58
CA ILE A 93 -27.23 8.70 -5.02
C ILE A 93 -28.13 8.34 -6.21
N PRO A 94 -27.57 7.85 -7.33
CA PRO A 94 -28.35 7.40 -8.48
C PRO A 94 -29.34 6.28 -8.09
N PRO A 95 -30.56 6.27 -8.65
CA PRO A 95 -31.59 5.30 -8.28
C PRO A 95 -31.26 3.84 -8.68
N ASP A 96 -30.31 3.66 -9.60
CA ASP A 96 -29.78 2.38 -10.07
C ASP A 96 -28.56 1.88 -9.26
N THR A 97 -28.23 2.53 -8.14
CA THR A 97 -27.10 2.12 -7.29
C THR A 97 -27.45 0.88 -6.47
N ASP A 98 -26.69 -0.21 -6.62
CA ASP A 98 -26.87 -1.44 -5.84
C ASP A 98 -26.30 -1.32 -4.41
N ALA A 99 -25.11 -0.75 -4.28
CA ALA A 99 -24.38 -0.61 -3.03
C ALA A 99 -23.49 0.65 -3.01
N ILE A 100 -23.17 1.13 -1.81
CA ILE A 100 -22.29 2.27 -1.56
C ILE A 100 -21.14 1.79 -0.68
N LEU A 101 -19.91 1.98 -1.16
CA LEU A 101 -18.71 1.77 -0.36
C LEU A 101 -18.31 3.07 0.33
N TYR A 102 -18.37 3.07 1.66
CA TYR A 102 -17.83 4.14 2.49
C TYR A 102 -16.40 3.80 2.86
N VAL A 103 -15.48 4.73 2.64
CA VAL A 103 -14.05 4.58 2.98
C VAL A 103 -13.63 5.78 3.82
N SER A 104 -12.90 5.53 4.89
CA SER A 104 -12.37 6.59 5.74
C SER A 104 -11.08 6.19 6.43
N ILE A 105 -10.21 7.18 6.66
CA ILE A 105 -9.15 7.08 7.66
C ILE A 105 -9.83 7.08 9.03
N ASN A 106 -9.57 6.04 9.81
CA ASN A 106 -10.21 5.83 11.12
C ASN A 106 -9.37 6.43 12.23
N THR A 107 -8.05 6.23 12.18
CA THR A 107 -7.15 6.62 13.27
C THR A 107 -5.77 6.95 12.73
N VAL A 108 -5.16 7.97 13.30
CA VAL A 108 -3.71 8.23 13.25
C VAL A 108 -3.23 8.22 14.70
N ARG A 109 -2.49 7.18 15.08
CA ARG A 109 -2.01 6.94 16.44
C ARG A 109 -0.49 7.02 16.47
N ILE A 110 0.01 7.57 17.57
CA ILE A 110 1.43 7.72 17.86
C ILE A 110 1.63 7.14 19.25
N ASP A 111 2.40 6.06 19.38
CA ASP A 111 2.81 5.52 20.68
C ASP A 111 4.30 5.76 20.85
N VAL A 112 4.69 6.42 21.94
CA VAL A 112 6.11 6.69 22.23
C VAL A 112 6.56 5.78 23.36
N GLN A 113 7.61 5.00 23.10
CA GLN A 113 8.25 4.10 24.05
C GLN A 113 9.73 4.43 24.10
N GLU A 114 10.21 4.95 25.23
CA GLU A 114 11.57 5.45 25.36
C GLU A 114 11.92 6.43 24.21
N ASN A 115 13.00 6.21 23.48
CA ASN A 115 13.42 7.03 22.36
C ASN A 115 12.81 6.62 21.01
N GLU A 116 11.83 5.72 21.01
CA GLU A 116 11.15 5.23 19.81
C GLU A 116 9.70 5.70 19.74
N ALA A 117 9.22 5.89 18.51
CA ALA A 117 7.85 6.18 18.18
C ALA A 117 7.32 5.11 17.23
N ILE A 118 6.17 4.56 17.58
CA ILE A 118 5.35 3.68 16.76
C ILE A 118 4.22 4.52 16.19
N LEU A 119 4.15 4.61 14.87
CA LEU A 119 3.10 5.30 14.14
C LEU A 119 2.14 4.28 13.55
N THR A 120 0.86 4.44 13.81
CA THR A 120 -0.19 3.59 13.24
C THR A 120 -1.23 4.42 12.53
N ILE A 121 -1.47 4.15 11.25
CA ILE A 121 -2.63 4.66 10.51
C ILE A 121 -3.56 3.49 10.25
N SER A 122 -4.85 3.70 10.46
CA SER A 122 -5.87 2.73 10.07
C SER A 122 -6.90 3.34 9.17
N ALA A 123 -7.40 2.53 8.24
CA ALA A 123 -8.51 2.88 7.37
C ALA A 123 -9.57 1.79 7.40
N GLY A 124 -10.83 2.22 7.32
CA GLY A 124 -11.98 1.33 7.27
C GLY A 124 -12.70 1.42 5.95
N ALA A 125 -13.31 0.31 5.56
CA ALA A 125 -14.31 0.29 4.50
C ALA A 125 -15.58 -0.42 4.97
N THR A 126 -16.73 0.14 4.61
CA THR A 126 -18.06 -0.43 4.85
C THR A 126 -18.83 -0.42 3.54
N LEU A 127 -19.25 -1.60 3.06
CA LEU A 127 -20.11 -1.71 1.90
C LEU A 127 -21.56 -1.81 2.37
N ASN A 128 -22.37 -0.85 1.98
CA ASN A 128 -23.78 -0.75 2.34
C ASN A 128 -24.66 -1.04 1.13
N ARG A 129 -25.60 -1.97 1.25
CA ARG A 129 -26.57 -2.27 0.19
C ARG A 129 -27.67 -1.22 0.19
N VAL A 130 -27.93 -0.58 -0.96
CA VAL A 130 -28.88 0.54 -1.05
C VAL A 130 -30.32 0.08 -0.84
N SER A 131 -30.68 -1.13 -1.30
CA SER A 131 -32.07 -1.61 -1.28
C SER A 131 -32.71 -1.66 0.12
N ASP A 132 -31.91 -1.90 1.15
CA ASP A 132 -32.36 -2.05 2.53
C ASP A 132 -31.47 -1.34 3.57
N GLY A 133 -30.40 -0.68 3.12
CA GLY A 133 -29.45 0.04 3.98
C GLY A 133 -28.61 -0.88 4.87
N MET A 134 -28.52 -2.18 4.56
CA MET A 134 -27.73 -3.11 5.35
C MET A 134 -26.25 -3.04 5.01
N ASP A 135 -25.40 -3.04 6.04
CA ASP A 135 -23.96 -3.26 5.88
C ASP A 135 -23.72 -4.73 5.52
N ILE A 136 -23.24 -4.97 4.30
CA ILE A 136 -22.98 -6.32 3.78
C ILE A 136 -21.50 -6.71 3.90
N TYR A 137 -20.62 -5.74 4.14
CA TYR A 137 -19.21 -5.96 4.38
C TYR A 137 -18.63 -4.84 5.24
N LYS A 138 -17.68 -5.18 6.12
CA LYS A 138 -16.93 -4.22 6.93
C LYS A 138 -15.52 -4.73 7.21
N THR A 139 -14.52 -3.88 6.99
CA THR A 139 -13.11 -4.20 7.27
C THR A 139 -12.40 -2.99 7.86
N VAL A 140 -11.30 -3.24 8.58
CA VAL A 140 -10.34 -2.23 9.03
C VAL A 140 -8.95 -2.77 8.78
N ILE A 141 -8.13 -1.96 8.12
CA ILE A 141 -6.75 -2.29 7.76
C ILE A 141 -5.82 -1.33 8.48
N HIS A 142 -4.69 -1.85 8.95
CA HIS A 142 -3.70 -1.11 9.73
C HIS A 142 -2.35 -1.05 9.00
N TYR A 143 -1.72 0.12 9.07
CA TYR A 143 -0.35 0.35 8.63
C TYR A 143 0.45 0.86 9.82
N GLN A 144 1.46 0.11 10.25
CA GLN A 144 2.27 0.44 11.41
C GLN A 144 3.75 0.51 11.05
N GLU A 145 4.41 1.51 11.60
CA GLU A 145 5.87 1.63 11.55
C GLU A 145 6.48 2.03 12.88
N THR A 146 7.73 1.64 13.07
CA THR A 146 8.52 2.00 14.25
C THR A 146 9.85 2.63 13.82
N ASP A 147 10.23 3.71 14.50
CA ASP A 147 11.57 4.30 14.40
C ASP A 147 11.87 5.20 15.61
N THR A 148 13.12 5.67 15.73
CA THR A 148 13.53 6.64 16.76
C THR A 148 12.87 8.01 16.56
N LEU A 149 12.59 8.71 17.67
CA LEU A 149 12.03 10.07 17.67
C LEU A 149 12.86 11.04 16.82
N SER A 150 14.19 10.91 16.89
CA SER A 150 15.12 11.72 16.11
C SER A 150 15.02 11.47 14.61
N ASN A 151 14.81 10.23 14.17
CA ASN A 151 14.72 9.91 12.75
C ASN A 151 13.43 10.47 12.16
N TRP A 152 12.31 10.29 12.87
CA TRP A 152 11.01 10.82 12.43
C TRP A 152 10.99 12.34 12.21
N THR A 153 11.77 13.08 13.00
CA THR A 153 11.83 14.55 12.95
C THR A 153 13.02 15.10 12.15
N SER A 154 13.91 14.22 11.71
CA SER A 154 15.07 14.60 10.89
C SER A 154 14.64 15.15 9.54
N ASN A 155 15.51 15.97 8.93
CA ASN A 155 15.35 16.47 7.55
C ASN A 155 13.95 17.03 7.28
N GLU A 156 13.50 17.91 8.18
CA GLU A 156 12.16 18.54 8.11
C GLU A 156 11.02 17.51 8.11
N ASN A 157 11.11 16.44 8.91
CA ASN A 157 10.12 15.35 8.97
C ASN A 157 9.97 14.57 7.64
N ALA A 158 11.06 14.40 6.87
CA ALA A 158 11.03 13.68 5.60
C ALA A 158 10.49 12.25 5.75
N LEU A 159 10.98 11.51 6.76
CA LEU A 159 10.57 10.14 7.03
C LEU A 159 9.06 10.01 7.31
N PHE A 160 8.49 10.99 8.02
CA PHE A 160 7.05 11.01 8.27
C PHE A 160 6.22 11.24 6.99
N ARG A 161 6.71 12.07 6.06
CA ARG A 161 6.05 12.26 4.76
C ARG A 161 6.06 10.98 3.94
N ASP A 162 7.21 10.30 3.90
CA ASP A 162 7.34 9.02 3.20
C ASP A 162 6.41 7.98 3.84
N TYR A 163 6.41 7.86 5.17
CA TYR A 163 5.48 7.01 5.92
C TYR A 163 4.01 7.29 5.54
N ALA A 164 3.59 8.55 5.50
CA ALA A 164 2.21 8.92 5.20
C ALA A 164 1.82 8.60 3.75
N ASN A 165 2.75 8.76 2.79
CA ASN A 165 2.56 8.39 1.40
C ASN A 165 2.40 6.87 1.24
N PHE A 166 3.31 6.09 1.82
CA PHE A 166 3.26 4.63 1.79
C PHE A 166 2.05 4.06 2.51
N ALA A 167 1.68 4.63 3.66
CA ALA A 167 0.49 4.23 4.39
C ALA A 167 -0.78 4.41 3.54
N ARG A 168 -0.94 5.57 2.89
CA ARG A 168 -2.10 5.83 2.03
C ARG A 168 -2.17 4.85 0.87
N HIS A 169 -1.05 4.69 0.16
CA HIS A 169 -0.94 3.79 -0.99
C HIS A 169 -1.30 2.35 -0.60
N TYR A 170 -0.68 1.84 0.47
CA TYR A 170 -0.98 0.51 1.00
C TYR A 170 -2.45 0.38 1.40
N LEU A 171 -2.99 1.29 2.22
CA LEU A 171 -4.36 1.21 2.71
C LEU A 171 -5.39 1.25 1.58
N GLY A 172 -5.23 2.14 0.59
CA GLY A 172 -6.14 2.22 -0.55
C GLY A 172 -6.13 0.95 -1.40
N ARG A 173 -4.95 0.38 -1.62
CA ARG A 173 -4.80 -0.87 -2.36
C ARG A 173 -5.40 -2.05 -1.61
N GLU A 174 -5.01 -2.23 -0.34
CA GLU A 174 -5.49 -3.35 0.46
C GLU A 174 -7.00 -3.31 0.69
N LEU A 175 -7.60 -2.13 0.89
CA LEU A 175 -9.06 -2.02 0.99
C LEU A 175 -9.76 -2.43 -0.31
N THR A 176 -9.17 -2.13 -1.46
CA THR A 176 -9.73 -2.58 -2.75
C THR A 176 -9.62 -4.09 -2.89
N ASP A 177 -8.43 -4.62 -2.67
CA ASP A 177 -8.14 -6.05 -2.83
C ASP A 177 -9.01 -6.87 -1.86
N ASP A 178 -9.10 -6.46 -0.60
CA ASP A 178 -9.84 -7.16 0.46
C ASP A 178 -11.36 -7.17 0.24
N VAL A 179 -11.91 -6.15 -0.44
CA VAL A 179 -13.36 -6.06 -0.70
C VAL A 179 -13.74 -6.77 -2.01
N PHE A 180 -12.96 -6.64 -3.09
CA PHE A 180 -13.43 -6.99 -4.44
C PHE A 180 -12.52 -7.94 -5.23
N ALA A 181 -11.21 -7.93 -5.02
CA ALA A 181 -10.28 -8.52 -5.98
C ALA A 181 -9.53 -9.76 -5.46
N ARG A 182 -9.26 -9.86 -4.16
CA ARG A 182 -8.38 -10.90 -3.61
C ARG A 182 -9.00 -12.28 -3.73
N VAL A 183 -8.19 -13.23 -4.18
CA VAL A 183 -8.47 -14.66 -4.04
C VAL A 183 -7.57 -15.24 -2.95
N SER A 184 -8.15 -16.07 -2.08
CA SER A 184 -7.39 -16.87 -1.12
C SER A 184 -6.81 -18.10 -1.85
N LEU A 185 -5.75 -17.90 -2.63
CA LEU A 185 -5.01 -18.99 -3.25
C LEU A 185 -3.61 -19.07 -2.65
N ASN A 186 -3.26 -20.22 -2.09
CA ASN A 186 -1.89 -20.47 -1.64
C ASN A 186 -0.98 -20.62 -2.86
N HIS A 187 -0.06 -19.69 -3.00
CA HIS A 187 0.96 -19.67 -4.04
C HIS A 187 2.25 -19.09 -3.47
N GLU A 188 3.37 -19.41 -4.10
CA GLU A 188 4.67 -18.86 -3.80
C GLU A 188 5.18 -18.11 -5.02
N LEU A 189 5.74 -16.92 -4.79
CA LEU A 189 6.43 -16.14 -5.81
C LEU A 189 7.86 -15.91 -5.34
N THR A 190 8.84 -16.19 -6.21
CA THR A 190 10.25 -15.97 -5.90
C THR A 190 10.96 -15.27 -7.06
N PRO A 191 11.90 -14.34 -6.79
CA PRO A 191 12.64 -13.64 -7.83
C PRO A 191 13.68 -14.55 -8.50
N GLU A 192 13.83 -14.43 -9.82
CA GLU A 192 14.76 -15.21 -10.63
C GLU A 192 15.92 -14.38 -11.20
N GLU A 193 17.06 -15.05 -11.39
CA GLU A 193 18.22 -14.48 -12.06
C GLU A 193 17.94 -14.33 -13.57
N THR A 194 18.39 -13.22 -14.15
CA THR A 194 18.27 -12.97 -15.59
C THR A 194 19.64 -12.62 -16.19
N LYS A 195 19.71 -12.48 -17.52
CA LYS A 195 20.93 -12.02 -18.18
C LYS A 195 21.38 -10.62 -17.73
N THR A 196 20.46 -9.83 -17.18
CA THR A 196 20.70 -8.45 -16.76
C THR A 196 20.70 -8.29 -15.24
N VAL A 197 20.17 -9.26 -14.49
CA VAL A 197 20.07 -9.20 -13.03
C VAL A 197 20.75 -10.43 -12.45
N GLU A 198 21.87 -10.22 -11.79
CA GLU A 198 22.62 -11.25 -11.09
C GLU A 198 22.07 -11.42 -9.68
N ARG A 199 21.87 -12.66 -9.23
CA ARG A 199 21.47 -12.96 -7.85
C ARG A 199 22.66 -12.79 -6.91
N ILE A 200 22.46 -12.15 -5.76
CA ILE A 200 23.50 -12.06 -4.72
C ILE A 200 23.65 -13.43 -4.05
N LYS A 201 24.90 -13.92 -3.95
CA LYS A 201 25.18 -15.23 -3.35
C LYS A 201 24.61 -15.33 -1.93
N LYS A 202 23.90 -16.42 -1.66
CA LYS A 202 23.26 -16.74 -0.36
C LYS A 202 22.09 -15.82 0.03
N ASN A 203 21.60 -14.98 -0.87
CA ASN A 203 20.37 -14.23 -0.67
C ASN A 203 19.56 -14.20 -1.96
N GLU A 204 18.58 -15.10 -2.06
CA GLU A 204 17.79 -15.28 -3.28
C GLU A 204 16.88 -14.10 -3.57
N TRP A 205 16.59 -13.28 -2.56
CA TRP A 205 15.73 -12.11 -2.62
C TRP A 205 16.46 -10.81 -2.95
N GLN A 206 17.77 -10.88 -3.21
CA GLN A 206 18.58 -9.73 -3.59
C GLN A 206 19.20 -9.93 -4.96
N GLY A 207 18.84 -9.03 -5.87
CA GLY A 207 19.42 -8.91 -7.20
C GLY A 207 20.37 -7.73 -7.31
N ARG A 208 21.23 -7.78 -8.32
CA ARG A 208 22.18 -6.71 -8.65
C ARG A 208 22.28 -6.59 -10.17
N THR A 209 22.32 -5.37 -10.67
CA THR A 209 22.37 -5.11 -12.11
C THR A 209 23.33 -3.97 -12.46
N GLU A 210 23.93 -4.07 -13.65
CA GLU A 210 24.66 -2.98 -14.31
C GLU A 210 23.80 -2.28 -15.39
N SER A 211 22.63 -2.83 -15.70
CA SER A 211 21.67 -2.24 -16.64
C SER A 211 20.79 -1.22 -15.93
N LEU A 212 20.53 -0.07 -16.55
CA LEU A 212 19.51 0.86 -16.07
C LEU A 212 18.09 0.41 -16.47
N SER A 213 17.96 -0.46 -17.46
CA SER A 213 16.70 -1.09 -17.87
C SER A 213 16.81 -2.61 -17.70
N PRO A 214 16.87 -3.13 -16.47
CA PRO A 214 16.99 -4.57 -16.22
C PRO A 214 15.74 -5.33 -16.68
N THR A 215 15.91 -6.61 -16.92
CA THR A 215 14.83 -7.60 -17.00
C THR A 215 14.66 -8.26 -15.64
N LEU A 216 13.49 -8.06 -15.05
CA LEU A 216 13.06 -8.76 -13.83
C LEU A 216 12.39 -10.07 -14.22
N ALA A 217 12.56 -11.12 -13.44
CA ALA A 217 11.90 -12.40 -13.64
C ALA A 217 11.51 -13.01 -12.30
N TRP A 218 10.50 -13.85 -12.31
CA TRP A 218 9.96 -14.50 -11.13
C TRP A 218 9.47 -15.89 -11.46
N ASN A 219 9.49 -16.77 -10.47
CA ASN A 219 8.87 -18.08 -10.53
C ASN A 219 7.59 -18.08 -9.70
N LEU A 220 6.50 -18.59 -10.28
CA LEU A 220 5.23 -18.81 -9.59
C LEU A 220 5.07 -20.31 -9.34
N GLU A 221 4.94 -20.69 -8.08
CA GLU A 221 4.53 -22.03 -7.68
C GLU A 221 3.12 -21.99 -7.10
N LEU A 222 2.19 -22.75 -7.69
CA LEU A 222 0.85 -22.91 -7.12
C LEU A 222 0.89 -24.07 -6.12
N LEU A 223 0.88 -23.74 -4.83
CA LEU A 223 1.02 -24.71 -3.75
C LEU A 223 -0.26 -25.54 -3.53
N GLY A 224 -1.40 -25.05 -4.04
CA GLY A 224 -2.71 -25.67 -3.85
C GLY A 224 -3.15 -25.69 -2.38
N GLY A 225 -4.25 -26.38 -2.09
CA GLY A 225 -4.57 -26.76 -0.70
C GLY A 225 -5.27 -25.72 0.18
N ASP A 226 -6.13 -24.87 -0.38
CA ASP A 226 -7.13 -24.14 0.42
C ASP A 226 -8.29 -25.09 0.85
N PRO A 227 -8.83 -25.03 2.09
CA PRO A 227 -10.15 -25.59 2.43
C PRO A 227 -11.33 -25.26 1.47
N TYR A 228 -11.22 -24.28 0.57
CA TYR A 228 -12.24 -23.87 -0.41
C TYR A 228 -12.15 -24.53 -1.80
N GLY A 229 -11.29 -25.54 -2.03
CA GLY A 229 -11.58 -26.61 -3.01
C GLY A 229 -10.78 -26.71 -4.31
N SER A 230 -11.15 -27.70 -5.13
CA SER A 230 -10.49 -28.23 -6.34
C SER A 230 -10.43 -27.31 -7.56
N TRP A 231 -10.77 -26.02 -7.42
CA TRP A 231 -10.73 -25.05 -8.52
C TRP A 231 -9.32 -24.50 -8.77
N ALA A 232 -8.39 -24.59 -7.79
CA ALA A 232 -6.98 -24.27 -8.03
C ALA A 232 -6.40 -25.13 -9.17
N ASP A 233 -6.82 -26.39 -9.27
CA ASP A 233 -6.41 -27.33 -10.33
C ASP A 233 -6.94 -26.95 -11.73
N THR A 234 -7.91 -26.03 -11.81
CA THR A 234 -8.47 -25.56 -13.09
C THR A 234 -7.82 -24.27 -13.58
N ILE A 235 -6.90 -23.68 -12.80
CA ILE A 235 -6.15 -22.49 -13.21
C ILE A 235 -5.20 -22.87 -14.34
N ASN A 236 -5.43 -22.27 -15.50
CA ASN A 236 -4.50 -22.36 -16.62
C ASN A 236 -3.35 -21.38 -16.40
N ALA A 237 -2.14 -21.90 -16.16
CA ALA A 237 -0.95 -21.07 -15.94
C ALA A 237 -0.66 -20.11 -17.10
N SER A 238 -1.06 -20.44 -18.34
CA SER A 238 -0.84 -19.55 -19.49
C SER A 238 -1.80 -18.36 -19.55
N ASP A 239 -2.86 -18.37 -18.75
CA ASP A 239 -3.85 -17.26 -18.62
C ASP A 239 -3.62 -16.44 -17.35
N ILE A 240 -2.52 -16.69 -16.64
CA ILE A 240 -2.08 -15.85 -15.52
C ILE A 240 -1.34 -14.65 -16.09
N TYR A 241 -1.72 -13.47 -15.60
CA TYR A 241 -1.01 -12.24 -15.87
C TYR A 241 -0.36 -11.75 -14.58
N TYR A 242 0.59 -10.84 -14.69
CA TYR A 242 1.34 -10.33 -13.56
C TYR A 242 1.31 -8.80 -13.53
N ASP A 243 1.21 -8.26 -12.33
CA ASP A 243 1.42 -6.83 -12.07
C ASP A 243 2.76 -6.69 -11.34
N VAL A 244 3.62 -5.80 -11.82
CA VAL A 244 4.94 -5.52 -11.25
C VAL A 244 4.97 -4.10 -10.73
N GLU A 245 5.52 -3.91 -9.53
CA GLU A 245 5.76 -2.61 -8.93
C GLU A 245 7.22 -2.50 -8.46
N ILE A 246 7.81 -1.32 -8.65
CA ILE A 246 9.16 -0.97 -8.19
C ILE A 246 9.11 0.34 -7.42
N TYR A 247 9.75 0.32 -6.27
CA TYR A 247 9.81 1.40 -5.31
C TYR A 247 11.25 1.82 -5.08
N ASN A 248 11.47 3.12 -4.96
CA ASN A 248 12.64 3.63 -4.26
C ASN A 248 12.32 3.78 -2.76
N ALA A 249 13.15 4.49 -1.99
CA ALA A 249 12.91 4.70 -0.56
C ALA A 249 11.70 5.60 -0.23
N HIS A 250 11.18 6.35 -1.21
CA HIS A 250 10.23 7.45 -1.01
C HIS A 250 8.87 7.18 -1.67
N GLU A 251 8.86 6.48 -2.82
CA GLU A 251 7.67 6.33 -3.64
C GLU A 251 7.75 5.15 -4.63
N LEU A 252 6.60 4.87 -5.24
CA LEU A 252 6.48 4.02 -6.42
C LEU A 252 7.12 4.73 -7.62
N VAL A 253 8.12 4.10 -8.25
CA VAL A 253 8.84 4.66 -9.41
C VAL A 253 8.49 3.97 -10.72
N TYR A 254 7.98 2.74 -10.66
CA TYR A 254 7.55 1.99 -11.83
C TYR A 254 6.40 1.06 -11.48
N ALA A 255 5.40 1.00 -12.36
CA ALA A 255 4.35 -0.01 -12.31
C ALA A 255 3.99 -0.45 -13.73
N GLU A 256 3.78 -1.75 -13.90
CA GLU A 256 3.28 -2.33 -15.14
C GLU A 256 2.27 -3.42 -14.79
N GLU A 257 1.17 -3.46 -15.52
CA GLU A 257 0.07 -4.38 -15.25
C GLU A 257 -0.13 -5.32 -16.43
N ARG A 258 -0.71 -6.49 -16.15
CA ARG A 258 -1.12 -7.47 -17.17
C ARG A 258 0.04 -7.99 -18.03
N ILE A 259 1.20 -8.20 -17.41
CA ILE A 259 2.34 -8.86 -18.05
C ILE A 259 2.01 -10.35 -18.18
N GLN A 260 2.07 -10.91 -19.39
CA GLN A 260 1.70 -12.32 -19.63
C GLN A 260 2.84 -13.31 -19.34
N GLU A 261 4.09 -12.85 -19.43
CA GLU A 261 5.27 -13.68 -19.21
C GLU A 261 5.74 -13.57 -17.75
N SER A 262 6.39 -14.60 -17.22
CA SER A 262 7.02 -14.57 -15.88
C SER A 262 8.33 -13.76 -15.86
N SER A 263 8.49 -12.83 -16.79
CA SER A 263 9.60 -11.90 -16.87
C SER A 263 9.19 -10.61 -17.57
N HIS A 264 9.85 -9.52 -17.23
CA HIS A 264 9.55 -8.20 -17.76
C HIS A 264 10.80 -7.35 -17.90
N ALA A 265 11.04 -6.85 -19.12
CA ALA A 265 12.11 -5.89 -19.40
C ALA A 265 11.59 -4.48 -19.17
N LEU A 266 12.24 -3.72 -18.29
CA LEU A 266 11.82 -2.36 -18.00
C LEU A 266 11.92 -1.48 -19.25
N VAL A 267 10.84 -0.76 -19.52
CA VAL A 267 10.73 0.17 -20.66
C VAL A 267 11.20 1.59 -20.30
N VAL A 268 11.55 1.81 -19.04
CA VAL A 268 12.13 3.05 -18.52
C VAL A 268 13.47 2.75 -17.85
N GLU A 269 14.35 3.74 -17.82
CA GLU A 269 15.64 3.64 -17.13
C GLU A 269 15.46 3.98 -15.63
N LEU A 270 16.02 3.13 -14.79
CA LEU A 270 16.21 3.36 -13.36
C LEU A 270 17.45 4.24 -13.14
N GLU A 271 17.49 4.94 -12.01
CA GLU A 271 18.68 5.69 -11.61
C GLU A 271 19.80 4.75 -11.15
N ALA A 272 21.03 5.09 -11.51
CA ALA A 272 22.21 4.36 -11.05
C ALA A 272 22.50 4.66 -9.57
N CYS A 273 23.27 3.78 -8.93
CA CYS A 273 23.71 3.94 -7.53
C CYS A 273 22.58 3.90 -6.49
N GLN A 274 21.48 3.22 -6.81
CA GLN A 274 20.33 3.12 -5.92
C GLN A 274 19.92 1.66 -5.71
N THR A 275 19.38 1.38 -4.52
CA THR A 275 18.70 0.13 -4.23
C THR A 275 17.20 0.36 -4.36
N TYR A 276 16.58 -0.42 -5.23
CA TYR A 276 15.14 -0.47 -5.39
C TYR A 276 14.56 -1.68 -4.65
N ARG A 277 13.28 -1.59 -4.32
CA ARG A 277 12.47 -2.70 -3.82
C ARG A 277 11.37 -2.98 -4.82
N TRP A 278 11.18 -4.24 -5.17
CA TRP A 278 10.24 -4.61 -6.20
C TRP A 278 9.47 -5.86 -5.82
N THR A 279 8.26 -5.92 -6.33
CA THR A 279 7.34 -7.02 -6.10
C THR A 279 6.56 -7.30 -7.37
N VAL A 280 5.99 -8.49 -7.41
CA VAL A 280 5.08 -8.93 -8.47
C VAL A 280 3.92 -9.64 -7.82
N ARG A 281 2.73 -9.55 -8.39
CA ARG A 281 1.60 -10.41 -8.01
C ARG A 281 0.98 -11.08 -9.23
N PRO A 282 0.36 -12.25 -9.07
CA PRO A 282 -0.39 -12.89 -10.13
C PRO A 282 -1.82 -12.38 -10.18
N THR A 283 -2.39 -12.38 -11.38
CA THR A 283 -3.77 -12.08 -11.69
C THR A 283 -4.36 -13.30 -12.41
N TYR A 284 -5.41 -13.86 -11.82
CA TYR A 284 -6.05 -15.10 -12.25
C TYR A 284 -7.38 -14.83 -12.95
N HIS A 285 -7.67 -15.62 -13.98
CA HIS A 285 -8.97 -15.69 -14.62
C HIS A 285 -9.74 -16.91 -14.10
N ILE A 286 -10.71 -16.70 -13.20
CA ILE A 286 -11.46 -17.77 -12.54
C ILE A 286 -12.95 -17.57 -12.82
N GLY A 287 -13.59 -18.52 -13.49
CA GLY A 287 -15.04 -18.47 -13.73
C GLY A 287 -15.53 -17.26 -14.53
N GLY A 288 -14.66 -16.64 -15.35
CA GLY A 288 -14.96 -15.41 -16.09
C GLY A 288 -14.75 -14.12 -15.29
N GLU A 289 -14.30 -14.23 -14.04
CA GLU A 289 -13.88 -13.10 -13.21
C GLU A 289 -12.35 -12.97 -13.19
N ILE A 290 -11.86 -11.76 -12.96
CA ILE A 290 -10.45 -11.52 -12.65
C ILE A 290 -10.31 -11.42 -11.14
N LYS A 291 -9.36 -12.17 -10.60
CA LYS A 291 -8.96 -12.11 -9.19
C LYS A 291 -7.46 -11.89 -9.08
N THR A 292 -7.02 -11.23 -8.04
CA THR A 292 -5.60 -10.97 -7.78
C THR A 292 -5.10 -11.84 -6.63
N GLY A 293 -3.94 -12.44 -6.82
CA GLY A 293 -3.17 -13.07 -5.74
C GLY A 293 -2.45 -12.04 -4.88
N GLU A 294 -1.85 -12.55 -3.83
CA GLU A 294 -0.96 -11.79 -2.95
C GLU A 294 0.34 -11.37 -3.68
N TRP A 295 0.99 -10.37 -3.10
CA TRP A 295 2.23 -9.82 -3.63
C TRP A 295 3.43 -10.68 -3.19
N MET A 296 4.39 -10.83 -4.09
CA MET A 296 5.68 -11.46 -3.82
C MET A 296 6.38 -10.73 -2.67
N ARG A 297 6.53 -11.44 -1.55
CA ARG A 297 7.14 -10.95 -0.31
C ARG A 297 8.08 -12.02 0.22
N VAL A 298 9.20 -11.60 0.79
CA VAL A 298 10.07 -12.43 1.61
C VAL A 298 9.24 -12.86 2.80
N ASP A 299 9.07 -14.16 3.02
CA ASP A 299 8.37 -14.65 4.22
C ASP A 299 9.01 -14.00 5.46
N PRO A 300 8.24 -13.26 6.27
CA PRO A 300 8.77 -12.72 7.50
C PRO A 300 9.18 -13.91 8.37
N VAL A 301 10.43 -13.91 8.84
CA VAL A 301 10.83 -14.84 9.90
C VAL A 301 9.83 -14.64 11.03
N ALA A 302 9.04 -15.68 11.31
CA ALA A 302 8.05 -15.66 12.36
C ALA A 302 8.78 -15.43 13.69
N ASP A 303 8.85 -14.18 14.14
CA ASP A 303 9.04 -13.91 15.55
C ASP A 303 7.71 -14.24 16.22
N ASP A 304 7.64 -15.47 16.75
CA ASP A 304 6.76 -15.80 17.86
C ASP A 304 6.82 -14.63 18.88
N GLU A 305 5.67 -14.12 19.31
CA GLU A 305 5.48 -13.07 20.35
C GLU A 305 5.12 -11.64 19.88
N THR A 306 4.32 -11.47 18.83
CA THR A 306 3.40 -10.31 18.80
C THR A 306 1.94 -10.75 18.71
N GLU A 307 1.19 -10.38 19.74
CA GLU A 307 -0.26 -10.62 19.89
C GLU A 307 -1.07 -9.71 18.93
N ILE A 308 -0.69 -9.66 17.64
CA ILE A 308 -1.41 -8.99 16.54
C ILE A 308 -1.92 -10.04 15.54
N ALA A 309 -2.06 -11.30 15.96
CA ALA A 309 -2.53 -12.41 15.14
C ALA A 309 -4.01 -12.33 14.69
N VAL A 310 -4.69 -11.18 14.85
CA VAL A 310 -6.13 -10.99 14.54
C VAL A 310 -6.40 -9.72 13.70
N LEU A 311 -5.42 -8.86 13.44
CA LEU A 311 -5.61 -7.62 12.65
C LEU A 311 -5.02 -7.75 11.25
N LYS A 312 -5.76 -7.31 10.22
CA LYS A 312 -5.23 -7.10 8.86
C LYS A 312 -4.27 -5.92 8.90
N ALA A 313 -2.99 -6.20 9.13
CA ALA A 313 -1.99 -5.19 9.42
C ALA A 313 -0.68 -5.49 8.68
N ILE A 314 0.02 -4.43 8.28
CA ILE A 314 1.46 -4.49 7.99
C ILE A 314 2.21 -3.73 9.06
N ILE A 315 3.29 -4.34 9.55
CA ILE A 315 4.07 -3.84 10.69
C ILE A 315 5.53 -3.80 10.27
N GLY A 316 6.07 -2.59 10.12
CA GLY A 316 7.49 -2.38 9.95
C GLY A 316 8.17 -2.12 11.29
N ARG A 317 9.50 -2.30 11.29
CA ARG A 317 10.33 -2.22 12.50
C ARG A 317 11.42 -1.16 12.41
N ASN A 318 11.65 -0.59 11.24
CA ASN A 318 12.73 0.37 10.99
C ASN A 318 12.42 1.21 9.74
N ALA A 319 11.58 2.23 9.90
CA ALA A 319 11.11 3.05 8.79
C ALA A 319 12.26 3.73 8.00
N THR A 320 13.37 4.05 8.66
CA THR A 320 14.57 4.64 8.05
C THR A 320 15.24 3.71 7.04
N GLU A 321 15.18 2.40 7.25
CA GLU A 321 15.74 1.42 6.30
C GLU A 321 14.82 1.19 5.11
N ALA A 322 13.53 1.04 5.39
CA ALA A 322 12.47 0.94 4.42
C ALA A 322 11.11 1.13 5.10
N PRO A 323 10.15 1.76 4.41
CA PRO A 323 8.74 1.69 4.78
C PRO A 323 8.25 0.23 4.89
N ALA A 324 7.45 -0.05 5.92
CA ALA A 324 6.90 -1.36 6.27
C ALA A 324 6.32 -2.08 5.06
N TYR A 325 5.63 -1.33 4.22
CA TYR A 325 4.98 -1.84 3.03
C TYR A 325 5.91 -2.60 2.08
N ILE A 326 7.13 -2.09 1.94
CA ILE A 326 8.12 -2.59 0.98
C ILE A 326 9.27 -3.33 1.68
N GLN A 327 9.31 -3.35 3.01
CA GLN A 327 10.45 -3.86 3.77
C GLN A 327 10.80 -5.32 3.46
N ASP A 328 9.78 -6.11 3.14
CA ASP A 328 9.80 -7.52 2.77
C ASP A 328 9.76 -7.77 1.25
N PHE A 329 9.94 -6.74 0.42
CA PHE A 329 10.04 -6.93 -1.03
C PHE A 329 11.44 -7.37 -1.46
N ALA A 330 11.52 -7.99 -2.64
CA ALA A 330 12.80 -8.30 -3.26
C ALA A 330 13.57 -6.99 -3.51
N THR A 331 14.90 -7.02 -3.32
CA THR A 331 15.73 -5.83 -3.54
C THR A 331 16.52 -5.95 -4.83
N LEU A 332 16.78 -4.82 -5.47
CA LEU A 332 17.58 -4.70 -6.68
C LEU A 332 18.59 -3.56 -6.54
N GLU A 333 19.87 -3.90 -6.46
CA GLU A 333 20.95 -2.91 -6.48
C GLU A 333 21.32 -2.56 -7.92
N VAL A 334 21.09 -1.31 -8.33
CA VAL A 334 21.57 -0.77 -9.61
C VAL A 334 22.95 -0.15 -9.40
N LYS A 335 23.99 -0.78 -9.95
CA LYS A 335 25.36 -0.33 -9.75
C LYS A 335 25.58 1.07 -10.32
N CYS A 336 26.43 1.84 -9.66
CA CYS A 336 27.06 2.99 -10.29
C CYS A 336 27.81 2.51 -11.53
N GLY A 337 27.46 3.00 -12.72
CA GLY A 337 28.25 2.75 -13.92
C GLY A 337 29.73 3.06 -13.63
N ARG A 338 30.66 2.23 -14.14
CA ARG A 338 32.09 2.54 -14.06
C ARG A 338 32.31 3.88 -14.78
N ARG A 339 32.58 4.95 -14.03
CA ARG A 339 33.06 6.21 -14.59
C ARG A 339 34.42 6.05 -15.24
#